data_AF-A0A3B4D4B9-F1
#
_entry.id   AF-A0A3B4D4B9-F1
#
_cell.length_a   1.000
_cell.length_b   1.000
_cell.length_c   1.000
_cell.angle_alpha   90.00
_cell.angle_beta   90.00
_cell.angle_gamma   90.00
#
_symmetry.space_group_name_H-M   'P 1'
#
loop_
_entity.id
_entity.type
_entity.pdbx_description
1 polymer ?
#
loop_
_entity_poly.entity_id
_entity_poly.type
_entity_poly.pdbx_seq_one_letter_code
_entity_poly.pdbx_strand_id
1 'polypeptide(L)'
;MNMNDRPTIPISVVSERTFSRSPGESVLLPCPCPPDQHRINPDRVTWTKDQTAVSNDTESYRGRVWMFNQNHSRNFSLLISDLTKEDSGLYTCRLWNVMLVQM
;
A
#
# COMPACT_ATOMS: atom_id res chain seq x y z
N MET A 1 -36.94 -9.73 2.89
CA MET A 1 -36.49 -8.36 2.57
C MET A 1 -35.41 -8.48 1.50
N ASN A 2 -35.52 -7.69 0.43
CA ASN A 2 -35.05 -8.01 -0.94
C ASN A 2 -33.54 -8.25 -1.12
N MET A 3 -33.19 -9.19 -2.00
CA MET A 3 -31.84 -9.46 -2.55
C MET A 3 -31.31 -8.38 -3.51
N ASN A 4 -31.91 -7.18 -3.50
CA ASN A 4 -31.55 -6.06 -4.39
C ASN A 4 -31.06 -4.81 -3.65
N ASP A 5 -30.92 -4.86 -2.33
CA ASP A 5 -30.14 -3.86 -1.61
C ASP A 5 -28.67 -4.24 -1.65
N ARG A 6 -28.02 -3.94 -2.79
CA ARG A 6 -26.56 -3.85 -2.82
C ARG A 6 -26.23 -2.49 -2.21
N PRO A 7 -25.58 -2.41 -1.04
CA PRO A 7 -25.15 -1.13 -0.53
C PRO A 7 -24.21 -0.54 -1.58
N THR A 8 -24.63 0.53 -2.24
CA THR A 8 -23.76 1.32 -3.11
C THR A 8 -22.76 1.99 -2.19
N ILE A 9 -21.62 1.32 -1.99
CA ILE A 9 -20.50 1.88 -1.25
C ILE A 9 -20.03 3.11 -2.04
N PRO A 10 -20.10 4.34 -1.48
CA PRO A 10 -19.57 5.52 -2.15
C PRO A 10 -18.06 5.34 -2.38
N ILE A 11 -17.52 5.95 -3.45
CA ILE A 11 -16.14 5.78 -3.98
C ILE A 11 -15.06 6.37 -3.03
N SER A 12 -15.20 6.18 -1.71
CA SER A 12 -14.25 6.64 -0.69
C SER A 12 -14.23 5.72 0.53
N VAL A 13 -14.21 4.40 0.33
CA VAL A 13 -13.71 3.52 1.39
C VAL A 13 -12.19 3.47 1.24
N VAL A 14 -11.52 4.52 1.69
CA VAL A 14 -10.18 4.35 2.24
C VAL A 14 -10.39 3.40 3.42
N SER A 15 -10.03 2.13 3.25
CA SER A 15 -10.02 1.17 4.34
C SER A 15 -8.91 1.60 5.30
N GLU A 16 -9.19 2.55 6.21
CA GLU A 16 -8.30 2.92 7.30
C GLU A 16 -8.17 1.70 8.22
N ARG A 17 -7.14 0.88 7.96
CA ARG A 17 -6.77 -0.24 8.83
C ARG A 17 -5.71 0.25 9.79
N THR A 18 -6.01 0.19 11.07
CA THR A 18 -5.04 0.49 12.14
C THR A 18 -4.27 -0.77 12.48
N PHE A 19 -2.94 -0.68 12.47
CA PHE A 19 -2.05 -1.75 12.91
C PHE A 19 -1.32 -1.29 14.16
N SER A 20 -1.54 -1.97 15.27
CA SER A 20 -0.82 -1.71 16.53
C SER A 20 0.29 -2.75 16.71
N ARG A 21 1.53 -2.28 16.86
CA ARG A 21 2.72 -3.11 17.10
C ARG A 21 3.61 -2.49 18.17
N SER A 22 4.41 -3.33 18.81
CA SER A 22 5.44 -2.91 19.75
C SER A 22 6.75 -2.61 19.02
N PRO A 23 7.62 -1.75 19.56
CA PRO A 23 8.95 -1.53 18.99
C PRO A 23 9.74 -2.84 18.83
N GLY A 24 10.48 -2.96 17.73
CA GLY A 24 11.21 -4.18 17.34
C GLY A 24 10.37 -5.24 16.61
N GLU A 25 9.04 -5.15 16.65
CA GLU A 25 8.18 -6.05 15.86
C GLU A 25 8.21 -5.68 14.36
N SER A 26 7.53 -6.49 13.56
CA SER A 26 7.28 -6.20 12.14
C SER A 26 5.79 -5.96 11.88
N VAL A 27 5.48 -5.20 10.84
CA VAL A 27 4.10 -5.00 10.34
C VAL A 27 4.04 -5.30 8.85
N LEU A 28 2.98 -5.99 8.44
CA LEU A 28 2.64 -6.20 7.03
C LEU A 28 1.42 -5.34 6.69
N LEU A 29 1.65 -4.29 5.91
CA LEU A 29 0.62 -3.36 5.46
C LEU A 29 0.08 -3.82 4.09
N PRO A 30 -1.18 -4.21 3.99
CA PRO A 30 -1.77 -4.60 2.71
C PRO A 30 -2.04 -3.36 1.85
N CYS A 31 -1.70 -3.41 0.57
CA CYS A 31 -2.17 -2.44 -0.40
C CYS A 31 -3.50 -2.92 -1.02
N PRO A 32 -4.64 -2.26 -0.75
CA PRO A 32 -5.92 -2.66 -1.32
C PRO A 32 -5.93 -2.37 -2.83
N CYS A 33 -5.97 -3.41 -3.66
CA CYS A 33 -6.25 -3.27 -5.09
C CYS A 33 -7.74 -3.46 -5.35
N PRO A 34 -8.41 -2.55 -6.08
CA PRO A 34 -9.76 -2.78 -6.56
C PRO A 34 -9.80 -4.02 -7.48
N PRO A 35 -10.81 -4.89 -7.33
CA PRO A 35 -10.90 -6.14 -8.10
C PRO A 35 -10.97 -5.92 -9.63
N ASP A 36 -11.45 -4.76 -10.07
CA ASP A 36 -11.67 -4.44 -11.48
C ASP A 36 -10.44 -3.83 -12.18
N GLN A 37 -9.32 -3.66 -11.47
CA GLN A 37 -8.13 -2.98 -11.98
C GLN A 37 -7.12 -3.96 -12.61
N HIS A 38 -7.50 -4.55 -13.75
CA HIS A 38 -6.68 -5.51 -14.50
C HIS A 38 -5.41 -4.94 -15.17
N ARG A 39 -5.16 -3.62 -15.08
CA ARG A 39 -4.09 -2.91 -15.82
C ARG A 39 -3.05 -2.24 -14.91
N ILE A 40 -2.93 -2.65 -13.65
CA ILE A 40 -1.92 -2.09 -12.75
C ILE A 40 -0.55 -2.61 -13.19
N ASN A 41 0.35 -1.69 -13.56
CA ASN A 41 1.75 -2.03 -13.75
C ASN A 41 2.38 -2.24 -12.35
N PRO A 42 2.84 -3.47 -12.01
CA PRO A 42 3.46 -3.76 -10.71
C PRO A 42 4.71 -2.92 -10.44
N ASP A 43 5.39 -2.42 -11.47
CA ASP A 43 6.58 -1.57 -11.35
C ASP A 43 6.26 -0.13 -10.90
N ARG A 44 4.98 0.21 -10.75
CA ARG A 44 4.53 1.58 -10.44
C ARG A 44 3.65 1.66 -9.19
N VAL A 45 3.97 0.84 -8.19
CA VAL A 45 3.40 0.96 -6.85
C VAL A 45 4.35 1.75 -5.95
N THR A 46 3.83 2.77 -5.28
CA THR A 46 4.61 3.62 -4.37
C THR A 46 3.97 3.67 -3.00
N TRP A 47 4.81 3.60 -1.96
CA TRP A 47 4.40 3.77 -0.57
C TRP A 47 4.88 5.10 0.00
N THR A 48 4.03 5.75 0.78
CA THR A 48 4.39 6.97 1.52
C THR A 48 3.90 6.90 2.96
N LYS A 49 4.71 7.34 3.92
CA LYS A 49 4.31 7.64 5.30
C LYS A 49 4.22 9.16 5.43
N ASP A 50 3.04 9.69 5.76
CA ASP A 50 2.85 11.14 5.94
C ASP A 50 3.43 11.96 4.78
N GLN A 51 3.15 11.54 3.55
CA GLN A 51 3.66 12.10 2.28
C GLN A 51 5.16 11.89 2.00
N THR A 52 5.91 11.29 2.91
CA THR A 52 7.32 10.94 2.74
C THR A 52 7.46 9.55 2.13
N ALA A 53 8.31 9.39 1.11
CA ALA A 53 8.52 8.12 0.44
C ALA A 53 9.07 7.03 1.40
N VAL A 54 8.53 5.82 1.28
CA VAL A 54 9.00 4.64 2.01
C VAL A 54 9.67 3.71 1.01
N SER A 55 11.00 3.61 1.06
CA SER A 55 11.78 2.72 0.21
C SER A 55 13.10 2.34 0.90
N ASN A 56 13.86 1.41 0.31
CA ASN A 56 15.19 1.09 0.81
C ASN A 56 16.22 2.21 0.55
N ASP A 57 15.86 3.25 -0.21
CA ASP A 57 16.74 4.38 -0.51
C ASP A 57 16.61 5.52 0.52
N THR A 58 15.57 5.50 1.36
CA THR A 58 15.41 6.48 2.43
C THR A 58 16.08 5.99 3.71
N GLU A 59 16.84 6.88 4.36
CA GLU A 59 17.70 6.53 5.51
C GLU A 59 16.92 5.85 6.65
N SER A 60 15.71 6.31 6.95
CA SER A 60 14.86 5.77 8.02
C SER A 60 14.28 4.37 7.73
N TYR A 61 14.37 3.88 6.49
CA TYR A 61 13.77 2.61 6.06
C TYR A 61 14.76 1.64 5.42
N ARG A 62 15.98 2.10 5.15
CA ARG A 62 17.04 1.32 4.52
C ARG A 62 17.29 0.01 5.25
N GLY A 63 17.16 -1.10 4.53
CA GLY A 63 17.48 -2.45 5.02
C GLY A 63 16.38 -3.10 5.87
N ARG A 64 15.26 -2.42 6.13
CA ARG A 64 14.17 -2.93 6.96
C ARG A 64 12.80 -2.90 6.28
N VAL A 65 12.74 -2.50 5.00
CA VAL A 65 11.51 -2.57 4.21
C VAL A 65 11.61 -3.57 3.08
N TRP A 66 10.51 -4.29 2.86
CA TRP A 66 10.35 -5.21 1.74
C TRP A 66 9.00 -5.00 1.07
N MET A 67 9.03 -4.65 -0.21
CA MET A 67 7.82 -4.52 -1.03
C MET A 67 7.59 -5.82 -1.79
N PHE A 68 6.42 -6.42 -1.62
CA PHE A 68 6.04 -7.58 -2.41
C PHE A 68 5.68 -7.09 -3.82
N ASN A 69 6.35 -7.62 -4.85
CA ASN A 69 6.01 -7.35 -6.26
C ASN A 69 6.26 -8.55 -7.17
N GLN A 70 6.39 -9.76 -6.60
CA GLN A 70 6.83 -10.92 -7.34
C GLN A 70 5.80 -11.33 -8.39
N ASN A 71 6.20 -11.21 -9.67
CA ASN A 71 5.71 -11.94 -10.83
C ASN A 71 4.24 -12.41 -10.73
N HIS A 72 3.29 -11.49 -10.93
CA HIS A 72 1.86 -11.79 -11.09
C HIS A 72 1.04 -12.09 -9.82
N SER A 73 1.65 -12.08 -8.63
CA SER A 73 0.92 -12.32 -7.37
C SER A 73 -0.07 -11.20 -6.99
N ARG A 74 0.04 -10.01 -7.62
CA ARG A 74 -0.75 -8.80 -7.30
C ARG A 74 -0.77 -8.47 -5.80
N ASN A 75 0.23 -8.93 -5.06
CA ASN A 75 0.41 -8.61 -3.66
C ASN A 75 1.38 -7.45 -3.58
N PHE A 76 0.87 -6.25 -3.35
CA PHE A 76 1.68 -5.03 -3.20
C PHE A 76 1.82 -4.60 -1.75
N SER A 77 1.78 -5.57 -0.83
CA SER A 77 1.96 -5.30 0.58
C SER A 77 3.36 -4.75 0.86
N LEU A 78 3.48 -3.98 1.94
CA LEU A 78 4.73 -3.48 2.47
C LEU A 78 5.00 -4.19 3.81
N LEU A 79 6.14 -4.87 3.90
CA LEU A 79 6.68 -5.31 5.19
C LEU A 79 7.63 -4.25 5.70
N ILE A 80 7.44 -3.84 6.94
CA ILE A 80 8.37 -3.02 7.70
C ILE A 80 8.81 -3.86 8.90
N SER A 81 10.12 -4.08 9.02
CA SER A 81 10.74 -4.78 10.13
C SER A 81 11.40 -3.81 11.10
N ASP A 82 11.67 -4.28 12.32
CA ASP A 82 12.34 -3.52 13.37
C ASP A 82 11.69 -2.14 13.59
N LEU A 83 10.41 -2.15 13.97
CA LEU A 83 9.62 -0.95 14.14
C LEU A 83 10.16 -0.04 15.24
N THR A 84 10.16 1.27 14.99
CA THR A 84 10.46 2.30 15.99
C THR A 84 9.24 3.17 16.27
N LYS A 85 9.29 4.05 17.28
CA LYS A 85 8.16 4.94 17.59
C LYS A 85 7.90 5.92 16.46
N GLU A 86 8.95 6.30 15.73
CA GLU A 86 8.95 7.21 14.59
C GLU A 86 8.22 6.62 13.38
N ASP A 87 7.96 5.31 13.36
CA ASP A 87 7.18 4.65 12.32
C ASP A 87 5.68 4.89 12.44
N SER A 88 5.22 5.44 13.56
CA SER A 88 3.82 5.84 13.73
C SER A 88 3.45 6.92 12.72
N GLY A 89 2.40 6.67 11.93
CA GLY A 89 1.87 7.64 10.98
C GLY A 89 0.96 7.01 9.93
N LEU A 90 0.53 7.82 8.97
CA LEU A 90 -0.39 7.39 7.91
C LEU A 90 0.38 6.84 6.71
N TYR A 91 0.25 5.53 6.50
CA TYR A 91 0.82 4.86 5.32
C TYR A 91 -0.20 4.83 4.18
N THR A 92 0.23 5.29 3.01
CA THR A 92 -0.58 5.30 1.79
C THR A 92 0.13 4.50 0.70
N CYS A 93 -0.59 3.56 0.10
CA CYS A 93 -0.19 2.89 -1.14
C CYS A 93 -0.82 3.62 -2.34
N ARG A 94 -0.03 3.94 -3.36
CA ARG A 94 -0.51 4.55 -4.61
C ARG A 94 -0.11 3.70 -5.82
N LEU A 95 -1.05 3.54 -6.74
CA LEU A 95 -0.89 2.78 -7.98
C LEU A 95 -0.94 3.76 -9.15
N TRP A 96 0.09 3.78 -9.99
CA TRP A 96 0.13 4.69 -11.15
C TRP A 96 -0.13 3.94 -12.45
N ASN A 97 -1.07 4.45 -13.26
CA ASN A 97 -1.23 4.01 -14.66
C ASN A 97 -0.12 4.63 -15.53
N VAL A 98 0.32 3.91 -16.57
CA VAL A 98 1.22 4.45 -17.58
C VAL A 98 0.38 5.14 -18.66
N MET A 99 0.46 6.47 -18.74
CA MET A 99 -0.06 7.23 -19.87
C MET A 99 1.14 7.65 -20.73
N LEU A 100 1.23 7.11 -21.95
CA LEU A 100 2.23 7.53 -22.92
C LEU A 100 1.60 8.63 -23.78
N VAL A 101 2.22 9.81 -23.78
CA VAL A 101 1.92 10.84 -24.78
C VAL A 101 2.91 10.64 -25.90
N GLN A 102 2.39 10.36 -27.10
CA GLN A 102 3.21 10.24 -28.30
C GLN A 102 3.00 11.49 -29.14
N MET A 103 4.10 12.11 -29.53
CA MET A 103 4.15 13.25 -30.45
C MET A 103 4.24 12.76 -31.89
#